data_AF-A0A8J2VCD4-F1
#
_entry.id   AF-A0A8J2VCD4-F1
#
_cell.length_a   1.000
_cell.length_b   1.000
_cell.length_c   1.000
_cell.angle_alpha   90.00
_cell.angle_beta   90.00
_cell.angle_gamma   90.00
#
_symmetry.space_group_name_H-M   'P 1'
#
loop_
_entity.id
_entity.type
_entity.pdbx_description
1 polymer ?
#
loop_
_entity_poly.entity_id
_entity_poly.type
_entity_poly.pdbx_seq_one_letter_code
_entity_poly.pdbx_strand_id
1 'polypeptide(L)' 'MYLKLSQEEQDFVLQFLINSGSLKEMAKQMNNSYPTIRNKLDDIIEKINRLKEDENTAL' A
#
# COMPACT_ATOMS: atom_id res chain seq x y z
N MET A 1 -1.70 -10.04 -10.09
CA MET A 1 -1.38 -9.34 -8.81
C MET A 1 -1.47 -7.80 -8.85
N TYR A 2 -0.56 -7.05 -9.48
CA TYR A 2 -0.48 -5.57 -9.32
C TYR A 2 -1.64 -4.76 -9.94
N LEU A 3 -2.20 -5.21 -11.08
CA LEU A 3 -3.33 -4.55 -11.77
C LEU A 3 -4.67 -4.65 -11.01
N LYS A 4 -4.72 -5.42 -9.91
CA LYS A 4 -5.92 -5.57 -9.07
C LYS A 4 -6.01 -4.54 -7.94
N LEU A 5 -4.98 -3.72 -7.76
CA LEU A 5 -5.02 -2.55 -6.88
C LEU A 5 -5.70 -1.38 -7.59
N SER A 6 -6.41 -0.54 -6.85
CA SER A 6 -6.95 0.72 -7.37
C SER A 6 -5.81 1.67 -7.76
N GLN A 7 -6.10 2.67 -8.59
CA GLN A 7 -5.09 3.66 -8.97
C GLN A 7 -4.49 4.36 -7.75
N GLU A 8 -5.32 4.68 -6.75
CA GLU A 8 -4.89 5.33 -5.52
C GLU A 8 -3.96 4.43 -4.68
N GLU A 9 -4.24 3.12 -4.63
CA GLU A 9 -3.38 2.15 -3.94
C GLU A 9 -2.03 1.99 -4.67
N GLN A 10 -2.05 1.97 -6.00
CA GLN A 10 -0.83 1.91 -6.82
C GLN A 10 0.03 3.17 -6.61
N ASP A 11 -0.59 4.35 -6.65
CA ASP A 11 0.09 5.63 -6.42
C ASP A 11 0.67 5.69 -5.01
N PHE A 12 -0.05 5.18 -4.01
CA PHE A 12 0.45 5.09 -2.64
C PHE A 12 1.71 4.21 -2.55
N VAL A 13 1.70 3.02 -3.17
CA VAL A 13 2.87 2.13 -3.17
C VAL A 13 4.05 2.78 -3.90
N LEU A 14 3.81 3.46 -5.01
CA LEU A 14 4.85 4.20 -5.72
C LEU A 14 5.47 5.29 -4.82
N GLN A 15 4.64 6.08 -4.14
CA GLN A 15 5.12 7.11 -3.21
C GLN A 15 5.87 6.51 -2.02
N PHE A 16 5.44 5.35 -1.53
CA PHE A 16 6.15 4.61 -0.48
C PHE A 16 7.56 4.22 -0.92
N LEU A 17 7.71 3.70 -2.14
CA LEU A 17 9.02 3.34 -2.71
C LEU A 17 9.91 4.57 -2.94
N ILE A 18 9.37 5.66 -3.50
CA ILE A 18 10.09 6.92 -3.71
C ILE A 18 10.61 7.48 -2.38
N ASN A 19 9.81 7.38 -1.32
CA ASN A 19 10.18 7.80 0.03
C ASN A 19 11.00 6.75 0.81
N SER A 20 11.54 5.72 0.14
CA SER A 20 12.35 4.65 0.75
C SER A 20 11.64 3.94 1.93
N GLY A 21 10.32 3.85 1.87
CA GLY A 21 9.48 3.26 2.90
C GLY A 21 9.21 4.16 4.12
N SER A 22 9.56 5.44 4.07
CA SER A 22 9.39 6.37 5.19
C SER A 22 7.93 6.83 5.36
N LEU A 23 7.18 6.11 6.18
CA LEU A 23 5.81 6.49 6.58
C LEU A 23 5.74 7.88 7.23
N LYS A 24 6.80 8.28 7.94
CA LYS A 24 6.89 9.60 8.57
C LYS A 24 7.00 10.71 7.53
N GLU A 25 7.73 10.49 6.45
CA GLU A 25 7.87 11.49 5.39
C GLU A 25 6.61 11.57 4.54
N MET A 26 6.01 10.41 4.23
CA MET A 26 4.70 10.37 3.55
C MET A 26 3.60 11.07 4.35
N ALA A 27 3.54 10.90 5.67
CA ALA A 27 2.59 11.61 6.53
C ALA A 27 2.70 13.13 6.39
N LYS A 28 3.93 13.67 6.35
CA LYS A 28 4.14 15.10 6.10
C LYS A 28 3.70 15.51 4.70
N GLN A 29 4.15 14.79 3.66
CA GLN A 29 3.87 15.12 2.26
C GLN A 29 2.38 15.06 1.93
N MET A 30 1.66 14.08 2.48
CA MET A 30 0.23 13.86 2.25
C MET A 30 -0.64 14.64 3.24
N ASN A 31 -0.06 15.52 4.07
CA ASN A 31 -0.72 16.29 5.12
C ASN A 31 -1.67 15.43 5.97
N ASN A 32 -1.17 14.29 6.43
CA ASN A 32 -1.94 13.31 7.19
C ASN A 32 -1.15 12.81 8.40
N SER A 33 -1.84 12.12 9.31
CA SER A 33 -1.17 11.59 10.50
C SER A 33 -0.34 10.36 10.15
N TYR A 34 0.76 10.15 10.86
CA TYR A 34 1.55 8.91 10.75
C TYR A 34 0.69 7.65 10.97
N PRO A 35 -0.18 7.59 12.02
CA PRO A 35 -1.11 6.46 12.16
C PRO A 35 -1.98 6.23 10.93
N THR A 36 -2.51 7.28 10.30
CA THR A 36 -3.36 7.15 9.11
C THR A 36 -2.60 6.57 7.91
N ILE A 37 -1.38 7.07 7.64
CA ILE A 37 -0.56 6.55 6.54
C ILE A 37 -0.12 5.11 6.80
N ARG A 38 0.20 4.79 8.06
CA ARG A 38 0.54 3.43 8.47
C ARG A 38 -0.63 2.46 8.24
N ASN A 39 -1.82 2.81 8.72
CA ASN A 39 -3.00 1.97 8.54
C ASN A 39 -3.28 1.72 7.06
N LYS A 40 -3.15 2.76 6.21
CA LYS A 40 -3.31 2.62 4.76
C LYS A 40 -2.29 1.67 4.13
N LEU A 41 -1.02 1.69 4.59
CA LEU A 41 -0.03 0.69 4.15
C LEU A 41 -0.43 -0.72 4.59
N ASP A 42 -0.83 -0.89 5.85
CA ASP A 42 -1.22 -2.18 6.42
C ASP A 42 -2.42 -2.78 5.64
N ASP A 43 -3.43 -1.96 5.31
CA ASP A 43 -4.59 -2.36 4.50
C ASP A 43 -4.18 -2.84 3.08
N ILE A 44 -3.24 -2.13 2.44
CA ILE A 44 -2.73 -2.50 1.10
C ILE A 44 -1.94 -3.82 1.18
N ILE A 45 -1.12 -4.01 2.22
CA ILE A 45 -0.36 -5.25 2.43
C ILE A 45 -1.33 -6.43 2.62
N GLU A 46 -2.36 -6.27 3.44
CA GLU A 46 -3.37 -7.31 3.66
C GLU A 46 -4.06 -7.68 2.34
N LYS A 47 -4.49 -6.69 1.56
CA LYS A 47 -5.11 -6.90 0.25
C LYS A 47 -4.18 -7.67 -0.70
N ILE A 48 -2.90 -7.29 -0.77
CA ILE A 48 -1.90 -7.98 -1.60
C ILE A 48 -1.75 -9.45 -1.16
N ASN A 49 -1.70 -9.72 0.15
CA ASN A 49 -1.59 -11.09 0.66
C ASN A 49 -2.80 -11.95 0.27
N ARG A 50 -4.02 -11.43 0.44
CA ARG A 50 -5.26 -12.12 0.01
C ARG A 50 -5.24 -12.43 -1.50
N LEU A 51 -4.84 -11.45 -2.31
CA LEU A 51 -4.72 -11.65 -3.76
C LEU A 51 -3.71 -12.75 -4.15
N LYS A 52 -2.63 -12.92 -3.37
CA LYS A 52 -1.66 -14.01 -3.57
C LYS A 52 -2.24 -15.36 -3.18
N GLU A 53 -3.01 -15.44 -2.10
CA GLU A 53 -3.70 -16.66 -1.66
C GLU A 53 -4.74 -17.11 -2.69
N ASP A 54 -5.52 -16.18 -3.23
CA ASP A 54 -6.51 -16.44 -4.28
C ASP A 54 -5.83 -16.97 -5.57
N GLU A 55 -4.70 -16.39 -5.97
CA GLU A 55 -3.93 -16.87 -7.14
C GLU A 55 -3.36 -18.28 -6.91
N ASN A 56 -3.00 -18.63 -5.66
CA ASN A 56 -2.45 -19.94 -5.31
C ASN A 56 -3.52 -21.04 -5.13
N THR A 57 -4.77 -20.65 -4.87
CA THR A 57 -5.92 -21.59 -4.74
C THR A 57 -6.57 -21.88 -6.11
N ALA A 58 -6.28 -21.06 -7.12
CA ALA A 58 -6.77 -21.23 -8.49
C ALA A 58 -5.90 -22.18 -9.36
N LEU A 59 -4.90 -22.83 -8.76
CA LEU A 59 -4.01 -23.85 -9.34
C LEU A 59 -4.28 -25.21 -8.70
#